data_AF-A0A9D1F9H2-F1
#
_entry.id   AF-A0A9D1F9H2-F1
#
_cell.length_a   1.000
_cell.length_b   1.000
_cell.length_c   1.000
_cell.angle_alpha   90.00
_cell.angle_beta   90.00
_cell.angle_gamma   90.00
#
_symmetry.space_group_name_H-M   'P 1'
#
loop_
_entity.id
_entity.type
_entity.pdbx_description
1 polymer ?
#
loop_
_entity_poly.entity_id
_entity_poly.type
_entity_poly.pdbx_seq_one_letter_code
_entity_poly.pdbx_strand_id
1 'polypeptide(L)'
;MSLFPMLGGSVPQPSQTLPLYREIMADPDTGLPVWKNGRPVEVEGAAAVRLWAMTALRTMRYHHAIYSGQFGSELSTLMGQGWSSDIKTAEAPRMVREALLVNPYVSEVSDIVVDFADDELQISATLKTIYGEVRV
;
A
#
# COMPACT_ATOMS: atom_id res chain seq x y z
N MET A 1 -18.51 -28.35 24.88
CA MET A 1 -18.68 -28.74 23.47
C MET A 1 -17.60 -28.04 22.64
N SER A 2 -16.59 -28.80 22.21
CA SER A 2 -15.68 -28.41 21.12
C SER A 2 -16.02 -29.32 19.95
N LEU A 3 -16.34 -28.75 18.79
CA LEU A 3 -16.97 -29.50 17.70
C LEU A 3 -16.00 -30.46 16.99
N PHE A 4 -14.67 -30.31 17.12
CA PHE A 4 -13.69 -31.22 16.48
C PHE A 4 -12.37 -31.35 17.27
N PRO A 5 -12.21 -32.38 18.13
CA PRO A 5 -10.99 -32.61 18.93
C PRO A 5 -9.81 -33.25 18.18
N MET A 6 -9.97 -33.60 16.91
CA MET A 6 -9.06 -34.53 16.20
C MET A 6 -8.05 -33.87 15.25
N LEU A 7 -8.04 -32.54 15.12
CA LEU A 7 -7.07 -31.83 14.27
C LEU A 7 -5.94 -31.22 15.11
N GLY A 8 -5.17 -32.09 15.75
CA GLY A 8 -3.93 -31.73 16.45
C GLY A 8 -2.70 -31.62 15.55
N GLY A 9 -2.88 -31.26 14.27
CA GLY A 9 -1.78 -31.06 13.33
C GLY A 9 -1.54 -29.57 13.11
N SER A 10 -0.38 -29.07 13.48
CA SER A 10 0.09 -27.78 12.94
C SER A 10 0.17 -27.93 11.42
N VAL A 11 -0.71 -27.23 10.69
CA VAL A 11 -0.54 -27.08 9.24
C VAL A 11 0.84 -26.48 9.02
N PRO A 12 1.77 -27.15 8.30
CA PRO A 12 3.03 -26.52 7.95
C PRO A 12 2.69 -25.26 7.17
N GLN A 13 2.96 -24.09 7.76
CA GLN A 13 2.94 -22.86 6.97
C GLN A 13 4.08 -23.01 5.96
N PRO A 14 3.80 -22.98 4.65
CA PRO A 14 4.87 -22.98 3.68
C PRO A 14 5.69 -21.71 3.95
N SER A 15 6.96 -21.87 4.30
CA SER A 15 7.94 -20.78 4.29
C SER A 15 8.18 -20.41 2.83
N GLN A 16 7.26 -19.69 2.22
CA GLN A 16 7.46 -19.14 0.89
C GLN A 16 8.45 -17.99 1.02
N THR A 17 9.69 -18.24 0.63
CA THR A 17 10.63 -17.15 0.36
C THR A 17 10.00 -16.30 -0.74
N LEU A 18 9.67 -15.04 -0.41
CA LEU A 18 9.15 -14.10 -1.39
C LEU A 18 10.21 -13.88 -2.49
N PRO A 19 9.82 -13.85 -3.78
CA PRO A 19 10.75 -13.54 -4.86
C PRO A 19 11.30 -12.11 -4.73
N LEU A 20 12.26 -11.71 -5.58
CA LEU A 20 12.66 -10.31 -5.63
C LEU A 20 11.49 -9.46 -6.16
N TYR A 21 11.05 -8.48 -5.37
CA TYR A 21 9.97 -7.57 -5.75
C TYR A 21 10.42 -6.67 -6.90
N ARG A 22 9.58 -6.54 -7.92
CA ARG A 22 9.83 -5.77 -9.14
C ARG A 22 8.60 -4.96 -9.51
N GLU A 23 8.80 -3.76 -9.99
CA GLU A 23 7.75 -2.90 -10.55
C GLU A 23 8.25 -2.23 -11.83
N ILE A 24 7.31 -1.78 -12.68
CA ILE A 24 7.63 -0.91 -13.79
C ILE A 24 7.71 0.53 -13.27
N MET A 25 8.85 1.17 -13.46
CA MET A 25 9.05 2.57 -13.10
C MET A 25 7.97 3.43 -13.75
N ALA A 26 7.32 4.25 -12.94
CA ALA A 26 6.35 5.23 -13.40
C ALA A 26 6.84 6.64 -13.12
N ASP A 27 6.51 7.56 -14.01
CA ASP A 27 6.67 8.98 -13.78
C ASP A 27 5.75 9.42 -12.62
N PRO A 28 6.27 10.12 -11.61
CA PRO A 28 5.54 10.40 -10.37
C PRO A 28 4.36 11.36 -10.54
N ASP A 29 4.39 12.18 -11.59
CA ASP A 29 3.37 13.20 -11.85
C ASP A 29 2.23 12.62 -12.71
N THR A 30 2.59 11.84 -13.72
CA THR A 30 1.63 11.29 -14.69
C THR A 30 1.18 9.86 -14.39
N GLY A 31 1.95 9.10 -13.58
CA GLY A 31 1.72 7.68 -13.33
C GLY A 31 2.00 6.77 -14.54
N LEU A 32 2.56 7.30 -15.63
CA LEU A 32 2.83 6.54 -16.85
C LEU A 32 4.19 5.82 -16.80
N PRO A 33 4.34 4.65 -17.43
CA PRO A 33 5.61 3.93 -17.48
C PRO A 33 6.73 4.76 -18.10
N VAL A 34 7.93 4.70 -17.50
CA VAL A 34 9.15 5.29 -18.05
C VAL A 34 9.80 4.30 -19.02
N TRP A 35 10.20 4.78 -20.21
CA TRP A 35 10.77 3.95 -21.27
C TRP A 35 12.24 4.30 -21.54
N LYS A 36 13.06 3.27 -21.79
CA LYS A 36 14.46 3.41 -22.22
C LYS A 36 14.76 2.39 -23.31
N ASN A 37 15.22 2.86 -24.47
CA ASN A 37 15.56 2.02 -25.63
C ASN A 37 14.43 1.06 -26.05
N GLY A 38 13.18 1.53 -26.03
CA GLY A 38 12.01 0.74 -26.43
C GLY A 38 11.57 -0.32 -25.41
N ARG A 39 12.10 -0.30 -24.18
CA ARG A 39 11.68 -1.19 -23.08
C ARG A 39 11.26 -0.36 -21.87
N PRO A 40 10.27 -0.81 -21.07
CA PRO A 40 9.95 -0.15 -19.83
C PRO A 40 11.12 -0.31 -18.84
N VAL A 41 11.35 0.72 -18.03
CA VAL A 41 12.37 0.69 -16.98
C VAL A 41 11.81 -0.10 -15.80
N GLU A 42 12.55 -1.10 -15.32
CA GLU A 42 12.21 -1.85 -14.10
C GLU A 42 12.91 -1.24 -12.88
N VAL A 43 12.23 -1.30 -11.74
CA VAL A 43 12.80 -1.06 -10.41
C VAL A 43 12.63 -2.31 -9.56
N GLU A 44 13.53 -2.51 -8.60
CA GLU A 44 13.58 -3.72 -7.79
C GLU A 44 13.71 -3.41 -6.28
N GLY A 45 13.37 -4.38 -5.44
CA GLY A 45 13.59 -4.30 -3.99
C GLY A 45 12.83 -3.15 -3.33
N ALA A 46 13.51 -2.42 -2.43
CA ALA A 46 12.93 -1.31 -1.67
C ALA A 46 12.33 -0.20 -2.57
N ALA A 47 12.97 0.10 -3.70
CA ALA A 47 12.47 1.11 -4.65
C ALA A 47 11.17 0.66 -5.32
N ALA A 48 11.05 -0.62 -5.65
CA ALA A 48 9.81 -1.20 -6.18
C ALA A 48 8.68 -1.18 -5.15
N VAL A 49 8.97 -1.56 -3.89
CA VAL A 49 7.96 -1.50 -2.82
C VAL A 49 7.48 -0.07 -2.58
N ARG A 50 8.40 0.91 -2.62
CA ARG A 50 8.06 2.33 -2.53
C ARG A 50 7.11 2.76 -3.65
N LEU A 51 7.44 2.41 -4.89
CA LEU A 51 6.61 2.76 -6.04
C LEU A 51 5.21 2.13 -5.96
N TRP A 52 5.14 0.86 -5.59
CA TRP A 52 3.87 0.17 -5.36
C TRP A 52 3.03 0.86 -4.29
N ALA A 53 3.64 1.21 -3.16
CA ALA A 53 2.95 1.86 -2.05
C ALA A 53 2.39 3.24 -2.44
N MET A 54 3.18 4.06 -3.14
CA MET A 54 2.70 5.34 -3.67
C MET A 54 1.54 5.16 -4.64
N THR A 55 1.61 4.14 -5.52
CA THR A 55 0.55 3.83 -6.48
C THR A 55 -0.72 3.37 -5.77
N ALA A 56 -0.60 2.50 -4.77
CA ALA A 56 -1.71 2.02 -3.97
C ALA A 56 -2.41 3.16 -3.20
N LEU A 57 -1.66 4.11 -2.63
CA LEU A 57 -2.26 5.25 -1.94
C LEU A 57 -3.01 6.19 -2.89
N ARG A 58 -2.49 6.40 -4.10
CA ARG A 58 -3.09 7.29 -5.13
C ARG A 58 -4.24 6.65 -5.91
N THR A 59 -4.38 5.34 -5.87
CA THR A 59 -5.44 4.63 -6.61
C THR A 59 -6.69 4.50 -5.74
N MET A 60 -7.84 4.93 -6.26
CA MET A 60 -9.13 4.70 -5.60
C MET A 60 -9.48 3.20 -5.64
N ARG A 61 -9.62 2.60 -4.45
CA ARG A 61 -10.02 1.20 -4.29
C ARG A 61 -11.39 0.95 -4.94
N TYR A 62 -11.56 -0.20 -5.58
CA TYR A 62 -12.77 -0.63 -6.31
C TYR A 62 -13.14 0.16 -7.57
N HIS A 63 -12.35 1.16 -7.97
CA HIS A 63 -12.68 2.01 -9.11
C HIS A 63 -12.28 1.38 -10.46
N HIS A 64 -11.16 0.65 -10.50
CA HIS A 64 -10.63 0.08 -11.75
C HIS A 64 -10.68 -1.45 -11.73
N ALA A 65 -11.30 -2.04 -12.74
CA ALA A 65 -11.47 -3.49 -12.86
C ALA A 65 -10.16 -4.29 -13.00
N ILE A 66 -9.05 -3.63 -13.35
CA ILE A 66 -7.72 -4.25 -13.46
C ILE A 66 -7.10 -4.55 -12.10
N TYR A 67 -7.59 -3.94 -11.03
CA TYR A 67 -7.05 -4.10 -9.68
C TYR A 67 -7.88 -5.07 -8.85
N SER A 68 -7.23 -5.77 -7.92
CA SER A 68 -7.93 -6.57 -6.92
C SER A 68 -8.70 -5.65 -5.97
N GLY A 69 -9.73 -6.17 -5.31
CA GLY A 69 -10.49 -5.41 -4.31
C GLY A 69 -9.66 -4.97 -3.10
N GLN A 70 -8.46 -5.54 -2.91
CA GLN A 70 -7.56 -5.17 -1.82
C GLN A 70 -6.57 -4.07 -2.22
N PHE A 71 -6.39 -3.81 -3.52
CA PHE A 71 -5.48 -2.79 -4.02
C PHE A 71 -6.13 -1.41 -4.07
N GLY A 72 -5.35 -0.39 -3.76
CA GLY A 72 -5.84 0.99 -3.67
C GLY A 72 -6.19 1.40 -2.25
N SER A 73 -6.57 2.67 -2.09
CA SER A 73 -7.01 3.26 -0.85
C SER A 73 -8.40 3.91 -0.98
N GLU A 74 -9.01 4.21 0.16
CA GLU A 74 -10.26 4.96 0.24
C GLU A 74 -10.01 6.43 0.63
N LEU A 75 -8.75 6.89 0.58
CA LEU A 75 -8.34 8.22 1.04
C LEU A 75 -9.02 9.35 0.29
N SER A 76 -9.36 9.13 -0.99
CA SER A 76 -10.12 10.10 -1.78
C SER A 76 -11.51 10.42 -1.22
N THR A 77 -12.07 9.56 -0.37
CA THR A 77 -13.36 9.82 0.31
C THR A 77 -13.25 10.91 1.38
N LEU A 78 -12.04 11.20 1.86
CA LEU A 78 -11.76 12.26 2.83
C LEU A 78 -11.70 13.65 2.17
N MET A 79 -11.53 13.69 0.85
CA MET A 79 -11.56 14.90 0.02
C MET A 79 -13.00 15.25 -0.36
N GLY A 80 -13.36 16.53 -0.30
CA GLY A 80 -14.67 17.03 -0.74
C GLY A 80 -15.88 16.67 0.14
N GLN A 81 -15.72 15.86 1.19
CA GLN A 81 -16.79 15.54 2.13
C GLN A 81 -16.71 16.38 3.42
N GLY A 82 -17.88 16.73 3.98
CA GLY A 82 -18.05 17.52 5.21
C GLY A 82 -17.71 16.78 6.51
N TRP A 83 -16.70 15.91 6.48
CA TRP A 83 -16.21 15.23 7.68
C TRP A 83 -15.57 16.26 8.60
N SER A 84 -15.78 16.13 9.91
CA SER A 84 -15.03 16.93 10.86
C SER A 84 -13.53 16.58 10.78
N SER A 85 -12.69 17.56 11.11
CA SER A 85 -11.23 17.39 11.21
C SER A 85 -10.84 16.15 12.02
N ASP A 86 -11.57 15.90 13.09
CA ASP A 86 -11.28 14.84 14.06
C ASP A 86 -11.48 13.45 13.44
N ILE A 87 -12.54 13.27 12.64
CA ILE A 87 -12.80 11.98 11.99
C ILE A 87 -11.78 11.76 10.85
N LYS A 88 -11.44 12.80 10.09
CA LYS A 88 -10.40 12.69 9.05
C LYS A 88 -9.05 12.27 9.65
N THR A 89 -8.69 12.85 10.79
CA THR A 89 -7.43 12.56 11.51
C THR A 89 -7.43 11.15 12.10
N ALA A 90 -8.58 10.62 12.51
CA ALA A 90 -8.70 9.25 13.02
C ALA A 90 -8.70 8.19 11.91
N GLU A 91 -9.37 8.45 10.79
CA GLU A 91 -9.60 7.46 9.74
C GLU A 91 -8.47 7.36 8.71
N ALA A 92 -7.81 8.48 8.37
CA ALA A 92 -6.75 8.46 7.37
C ALA A 92 -5.59 7.50 7.74
N PRO A 93 -5.08 7.47 8.98
CA PRO A 93 -4.05 6.49 9.36
C PRO A 93 -4.52 5.04 9.31
N ARG A 94 -5.82 4.77 9.55
CA ARG A 94 -6.39 3.43 9.39
C ARG A 94 -6.40 3.02 7.92
N MET A 95 -6.90 3.89 7.05
CA MET A 95 -6.96 3.66 5.59
C MET A 95 -5.58 3.45 4.97
N VAL A 96 -4.57 4.21 5.40
CA VAL A 96 -3.17 4.04 4.94
C VAL A 96 -2.64 2.65 5.31
N ARG A 97 -2.85 2.20 6.56
CA ARG A 97 -2.42 0.84 6.98
C ARG A 97 -3.11 -0.25 6.18
N GLU A 98 -4.42 -0.12 6.01
CA GLU A 98 -5.21 -1.09 5.24
C GLU A 98 -4.82 -1.16 3.77
N ALA A 99 -4.43 -0.04 3.16
CA ALA A 99 -3.95 -0.02 1.78
C ALA A 99 -2.57 -0.67 1.64
N LEU A 100 -1.67 -0.41 2.60
CA LEU A 100 -0.25 -0.79 2.47
C LEU A 100 0.06 -2.19 3.00
N LEU A 101 -0.61 -2.67 4.06
CA LEU A 101 -0.38 -3.99 4.65
C LEU A 101 -0.89 -5.16 3.80
N VAL A 102 -1.57 -4.87 2.68
CA VAL A 102 -1.96 -5.88 1.68
C VAL A 102 -0.74 -6.45 0.94
N ASN A 103 0.35 -5.66 0.83
CA ASN A 103 1.55 -6.13 0.17
C ASN A 103 2.35 -7.06 1.11
N PRO A 104 2.61 -8.33 0.72
CA PRO A 104 3.29 -9.30 1.58
C PRO A 104 4.76 -8.93 1.88
N TYR A 105 5.33 -7.97 1.16
CA TYR A 105 6.68 -7.46 1.40
C TYR A 105 6.71 -6.39 2.51
N VAL A 106 5.55 -5.92 2.97
CA VAL A 106 5.39 -4.93 4.04
C VAL A 106 4.90 -5.64 5.31
N SER A 107 5.72 -5.59 6.35
CA SER A 107 5.42 -6.23 7.65
C SER A 107 4.78 -5.28 8.66
N GLU A 108 5.04 -3.97 8.51
CA GLU A 108 4.58 -2.95 9.45
C GLU A 108 4.48 -1.60 8.73
N VAL A 109 3.53 -0.77 9.17
CA VAL A 109 3.36 0.62 8.73
C VAL A 109 3.24 1.51 9.97
N SER A 110 4.24 2.37 10.16
CA SER A 110 4.41 3.26 11.31
C SER A 110 4.54 4.72 10.88
N ASP A 111 4.63 5.62 11.87
CA ASP A 111 4.93 7.06 11.69
C ASP A 111 4.04 7.75 10.64
N ILE A 112 2.75 7.38 10.63
CA ILE A 112 1.80 7.92 9.66
C ILE A 112 1.45 9.33 10.09
N VAL A 113 1.84 10.29 9.25
CA VAL A 113 1.46 11.70 9.37
C VAL A 113 0.48 12.02 8.27
N VAL A 114 -0.61 12.68 8.63
CA VAL A 114 -1.65 13.12 7.71
C VAL A 114 -1.87 14.60 7.95
N ASP A 115 -1.75 15.39 6.88
CA ASP A 115 -1.99 16.82 6.90
C ASP A 115 -3.01 17.19 5.81
N PHE A 116 -3.86 18.17 6.13
CA PHE A 116 -4.86 18.72 5.24
C PHE A 116 -4.54 20.21 5.08
N ALA A 117 -3.84 20.55 4.01
CA ALA A 117 -3.43 21.92 3.73
C ALA A 117 -3.95 22.35 2.36
N ASP A 118 -4.62 23.49 2.27
CA ASP A 118 -5.02 24.15 1.02
C ASP A 118 -5.67 23.21 -0.02
N ASP A 119 -6.67 22.44 0.41
CA ASP A 119 -7.39 21.42 -0.39
C ASP A 119 -6.56 20.20 -0.83
N GLU A 120 -5.33 20.06 -0.33
CA GLU A 120 -4.46 18.90 -0.54
C GLU A 120 -4.42 17.98 0.70
N LEU A 121 -4.48 16.67 0.45
CA LEU A 121 -4.24 15.63 1.45
C LEU A 121 -2.79 15.16 1.32
N GLN A 122 -1.96 15.50 2.31
CA GLN A 122 -0.58 15.06 2.39
C GLN A 122 -0.44 13.91 3.39
N ILE A 123 0.22 12.84 2.95
CA ILE A 123 0.41 11.63 3.75
C ILE A 123 1.88 11.25 3.66
N SER A 124 2.47 10.96 4.82
CA SER A 124 3.77 10.29 4.89
C SER A 124 3.70 9.09 5.82
N ALA A 125 4.41 8.01 5.50
CA ALA A 125 4.50 6.84 6.35
C ALA A 125 5.85 6.13 6.25
N THR A 126 6.23 5.40 7.30
CA THR A 126 7.37 4.48 7.31
C THR A 126 6.86 3.05 7.14
N LEU A 127 7.39 2.34 6.15
CA LEU A 127 7.11 0.93 5.88
C LEU A 127 8.31 0.09 6.30
N LYS A 128 8.08 -0.94 7.11
CA LYS A 128 9.09 -1.96 7.39
C LYS A 128 8.95 -3.10 6.40
N THR A 129 9.93 -3.23 5.51
CA THR A 129 9.92 -4.22 4.43
C THR A 129 11.01 -5.28 4.62
N ILE A 130 10.95 -6.36 3.85
CA ILE A 130 12.04 -7.35 3.79
C ILE A 130 13.35 -6.77 3.24
N TYR A 131 13.30 -5.58 2.63
CA TYR A 131 14.45 -4.86 2.08
C TYR A 131 14.94 -3.73 3.01
N GLY A 132 14.39 -3.60 4.21
CA GLY A 132 14.64 -2.50 5.14
C GLY A 132 13.49 -1.49 5.20
N GLU A 133 13.74 -0.35 5.83
CA GLU A 133 12.76 0.72 5.98
C GLU A 133 12.62 1.55 4.71
N VAL A 134 11.38 1.84 4.33
CA VAL A 134 11.01 2.66 3.17
C VAL A 134 10.09 3.78 3.61
N ARG A 135 10.37 5.02 3.19
CA ARG A 135 9.48 6.16 3.39
C ARG A 135 8.69 6.47 2.12
N VAL A 136 7.39 6.65 2.29
CA VAL A 136 6.44 7.05 1.23
C VAL A 136 5.80 8.37 1.57
#